data_AF-A0A1S9N6Y6-F1
#
_entry.id   AF-A0A1S9N6Y6-F1
#
_cell.length_a   1.000
_cell.length_b   1.000
_cell.length_c   1.000
_cell.angle_alpha   90.00
_cell.angle_beta   90.00
_cell.angle_gamma   90.00
#
_symmetry.space_group_name_H-M   'P 1'
#
loop_
_entity.id
_entity.type
_entity.pdbx_description
1 polymer ?
#
loop_
_entity_poly.entity_id
_entity_poly.type
_entity_poly.pdbx_seq_one_letter_code
_entity_poly.pdbx_strand_id
1 'polypeptide(L)'
;MIFICSLILVTILSLLLTSSIKKHYYLYYSLATGIAIITSFYEILRITSNAKLEGVILTLEKTSIRGLISVSFFILVMYAGALNQKWTITKKLRSIRAELAIIGAIMLLPHGIVYFIRFIILKLPKIINEGSFPVLYLSYIAVGLIGFIIMIPLLITSFKKIRRKMQGKQWKRIQRWAYLFYFLAYLHVLLILLNEKEIDWVRLSSYTIVFISYMGLKLLKNKEINIGKSFKLSKMIN
;
A
#
# COMPACT_ATOMS: atom_id res chain seq x y z
N MET A 1 -6.62 -10.80 12.58
CA MET A 1 -6.76 -9.71 13.57
C MET A 1 -5.75 -8.56 13.39
N ILE A 2 -4.43 -8.80 13.37
CA ILE A 2 -3.41 -7.72 13.31
C ILE A 2 -3.64 -6.74 12.16
N PHE A 3 -3.94 -7.23 10.94
CA PHE A 3 -4.23 -6.37 9.78
C PHE A 3 -5.38 -5.37 10.06
N ILE A 4 -6.49 -5.85 10.62
CA ILE A 4 -7.65 -5.01 10.94
C ILE A 4 -7.28 -3.98 12.01
N CYS A 5 -6.54 -4.38 13.04
CA CYS A 5 -6.05 -3.45 14.06
C CYS A 5 -5.14 -2.36 13.48
N SER A 6 -4.21 -2.73 12.59
CA SER A 6 -3.35 -1.77 11.88
C SER A 6 -4.17 -0.82 11.02
N LEU A 7 -5.16 -1.33 10.29
CA LEU A 7 -6.03 -0.51 9.44
C LEU A 7 -6.83 0.50 10.26
N ILE A 8 -7.44 0.05 11.38
CA ILE A 8 -8.20 0.92 12.29
C ILE A 8 -7.27 1.99 12.88
N LEU A 9 -6.11 1.60 13.39
CA LEU A 9 -5.14 2.52 13.98
C LEU A 9 -4.68 3.58 12.99
N VAL A 10 -4.25 3.17 11.79
CA VAL A 10 -3.80 4.10 10.73
C VAL A 10 -4.95 5.02 10.28
N THR A 11 -6.19 4.51 10.24
CA THR A 11 -7.37 5.32 9.92
C THR A 11 -7.61 6.40 10.98
N ILE A 12 -7.65 6.01 12.26
CA ILE A 12 -7.86 6.94 13.38
C ILE A 12 -6.77 8.01 13.39
N LEU A 13 -5.50 7.61 13.33
CA LEU A 13 -4.36 8.54 13.32
C LEU A 13 -4.44 9.51 12.13
N SER A 14 -4.75 9.00 10.93
CA SER A 14 -4.85 9.84 9.72
C SER A 14 -5.97 10.88 9.81
N LEU A 15 -7.11 10.53 10.43
CA LEU A 15 -8.27 11.41 10.57
C LEU A 15 -8.14 12.43 11.71
N LEU A 16 -7.47 12.05 12.80
CA LEU A 16 -7.19 12.95 13.93
C LEU A 16 -6.06 13.93 13.59
N LEU A 17 -4.97 13.43 13.00
CA LEU A 17 -3.78 14.21 12.70
C LEU A 17 -3.84 14.89 11.32
N THR A 18 -4.99 14.91 10.63
CA THR A 18 -5.10 15.43 9.25
C THR A 18 -4.48 16.83 9.09
N SER A 19 -4.81 17.76 9.99
CA SER A 19 -4.28 19.14 9.93
C SER A 19 -2.78 19.19 10.17
N SER A 20 -2.28 18.38 11.12
CA SER A 20 -0.86 18.30 11.45
C SER A 20 -0.04 17.66 10.32
N ILE A 21 -0.51 16.53 9.76
CA ILE A 21 0.10 15.87 8.59
C ILE A 21 0.20 16.85 7.42
N LYS A 22 -0.86 17.61 7.16
CA LYS A 22 -0.87 18.57 6.06
C LYS A 22 0.13 19.71 6.25
N LYS A 23 0.22 20.26 7.48
CA LYS A 23 1.07 21.41 7.81
C LYS A 23 2.55 21.02 7.97
N HIS A 24 2.82 19.91 8.66
CA HIS A 24 4.16 19.47 9.04
C HIS A 24 4.56 18.15 8.37
N TYR A 25 4.18 17.97 7.09
CA TYR A 25 4.38 16.71 6.35
C TYR A 25 5.83 16.17 6.37
N TYR A 26 6.83 17.05 6.45
CA TYR A 26 8.24 16.66 6.54
C TYR A 26 8.56 15.85 7.81
N LEU A 27 7.94 16.19 8.95
CA LEU A 27 8.13 15.45 10.21
C LEU A 27 7.63 14.01 10.06
N TYR A 28 6.46 13.82 9.47
CA TYR A 28 5.87 12.51 9.26
C TYR A 28 6.67 11.67 8.25
N TYR A 29 7.24 12.30 7.21
CA TYR A 29 8.12 11.62 6.28
C TYR A 29 9.41 11.18 6.97
N SER A 30 10.03 12.05 7.78
CA SER A 30 11.23 11.71 8.54
C SER A 30 10.96 10.59 9.55
N LEU A 31 9.82 10.62 10.25
CA LEU A 31 9.43 9.57 11.19
C LEU A 31 9.24 8.23 10.48
N ALA A 32 8.53 8.22 9.34
CA ALA A 32 8.37 7.02 8.53
C ALA A 32 9.73 6.49 8.05
N THR A 33 10.61 7.37 7.57
CA THR A 33 11.95 6.97 7.15
C THR A 33 12.77 6.38 8.31
N GLY A 34 12.72 6.98 9.50
CA GLY A 34 13.40 6.46 10.68
C GLY A 34 12.90 5.06 11.07
N ILE A 35 11.58 4.86 11.13
CA ILE A 35 10.99 3.54 11.40
C ILE A 35 11.38 2.54 10.30
N ALA A 36 11.38 2.94 9.03
CA ALA A 36 11.78 2.08 7.91
C ALA A 36 13.26 1.63 8.02
N ILE A 37 14.16 2.54 8.37
CA ILE A 37 15.59 2.23 8.58
C ILE A 37 15.76 1.30 9.77
N ILE A 38 15.15 1.62 10.92
CA ILE A 38 15.26 0.80 12.14
C ILE A 38 14.75 -0.62 11.89
N THR A 39 13.58 -0.77 11.26
CA THR A 39 13.00 -2.08 10.96
C THR A 39 13.83 -2.87 9.95
N SER A 40 14.38 -2.21 8.92
CA SER A 40 15.29 -2.86 7.97
C SER A 40 16.57 -3.33 8.64
N PHE A 41 17.20 -2.47 9.44
CA PHE A 41 18.44 -2.76 10.15
C PHE A 41 18.26 -3.91 11.14
N TYR A 42 17.17 -3.90 11.90
CA TYR A 42 16.85 -4.97 12.82
C TYR A 42 16.62 -6.31 12.12
N GLU A 43 15.84 -6.36 11.03
CA GLU A 43 15.60 -7.63 10.34
C GLU A 43 16.90 -8.18 9.71
N ILE A 44 17.80 -7.31 9.24
CA ILE A 44 19.14 -7.71 8.80
C ILE A 44 19.95 -8.30 9.96
N LEU A 45 20.00 -7.64 11.13
CA LEU A 45 20.67 -8.17 12.32
C LEU A 45 20.06 -9.49 12.80
N ARG A 46 18.74 -9.66 12.69
CA ARG A 46 18.06 -10.90 13.03
C ARG A 46 18.45 -12.04 12.08
N ILE A 47 18.63 -11.76 10.79
CA ILE A 47 19.10 -12.75 9.80
C ILE A 47 20.56 -13.13 10.04
N THR A 48 21.43 -12.16 10.34
CA THR A 48 22.89 -12.37 10.45
C THR A 48 23.32 -12.88 11.83
N SER A 49 22.74 -12.35 12.90
CA SER A 49 23.19 -12.53 14.29
C SER A 49 22.16 -13.19 15.19
N ASN A 50 21.01 -13.64 14.64
CA ASN A 50 19.94 -14.31 15.38
C ASN A 50 19.39 -13.49 16.57
N ALA A 51 19.48 -12.15 16.48
CA ALA A 51 19.05 -11.23 17.54
C ALA A 51 17.54 -11.36 17.83
N LYS A 52 17.18 -11.48 19.12
CA LYS A 52 15.79 -11.61 19.56
C LYS A 52 15.31 -10.29 20.21
N LEU A 53 14.31 -9.67 19.58
CA LEU A 53 13.47 -8.67 20.24
C LEU A 53 12.31 -9.38 20.93
N GLU A 54 11.82 -8.80 22.02
CA GLU A 54 10.65 -9.30 22.75
C GLU A 54 9.60 -8.19 22.94
N GLY A 55 8.37 -8.61 23.27
CA GLY A 55 7.27 -7.70 23.57
C GLY A 55 6.73 -6.88 22.38
N VAL A 56 6.23 -5.68 22.69
CA VAL A 56 5.51 -4.80 21.74
C VAL A 56 6.40 -4.34 20.59
N ILE A 57 7.70 -4.19 20.83
CA ILE A 57 8.67 -3.75 19.81
C ILE A 57 8.80 -4.81 18.71
N LEU A 58 8.85 -6.10 19.09
CA LEU A 58 8.84 -7.20 18.13
C LEU A 58 7.54 -7.24 17.31
N THR A 59 6.38 -6.98 17.95
CA THR A 59 5.10 -6.96 17.23
C THR A 59 5.05 -5.82 16.22
N LEU A 60 5.53 -4.63 16.59
CA LEU A 60 5.57 -3.45 15.73
C LEU A 60 6.52 -3.67 14.54
N GLU A 61 7.70 -4.20 14.81
CA GLU A 61 8.68 -4.58 13.80
C GLU A 61 8.08 -5.60 12.82
N LYS A 62 7.54 -6.72 13.31
CA LYS A 62 6.91 -7.75 12.49
C LYS A 62 5.77 -7.20 11.64
N THR A 63 5.00 -6.26 12.15
CA THR A 63 3.86 -5.66 11.45
C THR A 63 4.36 -4.71 10.35
N SER A 64 5.45 -3.98 10.60
CA SER A 64 6.12 -3.12 9.62
C SER A 64 6.78 -3.94 8.51
N ILE A 65 7.60 -4.93 8.84
CA ILE A 65 8.33 -5.74 7.86
C ILE A 65 7.38 -6.57 7.00
N ARG A 66 6.26 -7.06 7.55
CA ARG A 66 5.20 -7.74 6.78
C ARG A 66 4.38 -6.80 5.88
N GLY A 67 4.64 -5.49 5.93
CA GLY A 67 3.97 -4.50 5.10
C GLY A 67 2.54 -4.16 5.52
N LEU A 68 2.07 -4.59 6.69
CA LEU A 68 0.67 -4.40 7.13
C LEU A 68 0.33 -2.91 7.36
N ILE A 69 1.28 -2.17 7.94
CA ILE A 69 1.15 -0.71 8.15
C ILE A 69 1.08 0.00 6.79
N SER A 70 1.97 -0.37 5.88
CA SER A 70 2.09 0.20 4.53
C SER A 70 0.84 -0.03 3.70
N VAL A 71 0.31 -1.26 3.70
CA VAL A 71 -0.95 -1.61 3.04
C VAL A 71 -2.11 -0.83 3.63
N SER A 72 -2.13 -0.60 4.95
CA SER A 72 -3.18 0.21 5.60
C SER A 72 -3.19 1.66 5.08
N PHE A 73 -2.02 2.28 4.93
CA PHE A 73 -1.92 3.60 4.29
C PHE A 73 -2.40 3.56 2.83
N PHE A 74 -2.00 2.57 2.05
CA PHE A 74 -2.44 2.44 0.66
C PHE A 74 -3.95 2.22 0.54
N ILE A 75 -4.58 1.49 1.46
CA ILE A 75 -6.03 1.34 1.53
C ILE A 75 -6.69 2.71 1.74
N LEU A 76 -6.23 3.53 2.69
CA LEU A 76 -6.77 4.89 2.87
C LEU A 76 -6.62 5.74 1.62
N VAL A 77 -5.47 5.70 0.96
CA VAL A 77 -5.23 6.41 -0.30
C VAL A 77 -6.20 5.91 -1.38
N MET A 78 -6.37 4.59 -1.51
CA MET A 78 -7.28 3.97 -2.47
C MET A 78 -8.73 4.43 -2.24
N TYR A 79 -9.21 4.33 -0.99
CA TYR A 79 -10.58 4.70 -0.59
C TYR A 79 -10.87 6.20 -0.67
N ALA A 80 -9.90 7.07 -0.37
CA ALA A 80 -10.05 8.52 -0.60
C ALA A 80 -10.41 8.86 -2.06
N GLY A 81 -10.15 7.95 -3.00
CA GLY A 81 -10.45 8.10 -4.42
C GLY A 81 -11.80 7.52 -4.83
N ALA A 82 -12.37 6.61 -4.05
CA ALA A 82 -13.62 5.91 -4.33
C ALA A 82 -14.81 6.47 -3.52
N LEU A 83 -14.59 6.94 -2.30
CA LEU A 83 -15.65 7.44 -1.42
C LEU A 83 -16.34 8.70 -1.98
N ASN A 84 -17.56 8.94 -1.48
CA ASN A 84 -18.37 10.11 -1.81
C ASN A 84 -17.67 11.40 -1.36
N GLN A 85 -17.54 12.37 -2.27
CA GLN A 85 -16.79 13.60 -2.03
C GLN A 85 -17.48 14.57 -1.06
N LYS A 86 -18.78 14.39 -0.81
CA LYS A 86 -19.56 15.23 0.10
C LYS A 86 -19.21 14.97 1.56
N TRP A 87 -18.82 13.75 1.91
CA TRP A 87 -18.53 13.33 3.28
C TRP A 87 -17.28 14.01 3.85
N THR A 88 -17.37 14.40 5.13
CA THR A 88 -16.27 15.06 5.86
C THR A 88 -15.02 14.19 5.94
N ILE A 89 -15.18 12.88 6.16
CA ILE A 89 -14.10 11.90 6.18
C ILE A 89 -13.36 11.87 4.83
N THR A 90 -14.10 11.79 3.72
CA THR A 90 -13.50 11.80 2.37
C THR A 90 -12.74 13.10 2.11
N LYS A 91 -13.29 14.26 2.52
CA LYS A 91 -12.61 15.55 2.37
C LYS A 91 -11.28 15.58 3.13
N LYS A 92 -11.28 15.12 4.39
CA LYS A 92 -10.06 15.00 5.21
C LYS A 92 -9.03 14.10 4.53
N LEU A 93 -9.38 12.85 4.20
CA LEU A 93 -8.46 11.89 3.58
C LEU A 93 -7.93 12.39 2.22
N ARG A 94 -8.79 13.00 1.39
CA ARG A 94 -8.36 13.57 0.11
C ARG A 94 -7.35 14.70 0.28
N SER A 95 -7.47 15.49 1.35
CA SER A 95 -6.60 16.65 1.60
C SER A 95 -5.16 16.27 1.94
N ILE A 96 -4.94 15.05 2.44
CA ILE A 96 -3.62 14.49 2.81
C ILE A 96 -3.26 13.25 1.97
N ARG A 97 -3.97 13.02 0.85
CA ARG A 97 -3.86 11.78 0.06
C ARG A 97 -2.42 11.51 -0.42
N ALA A 98 -1.71 12.55 -0.85
CA ALA A 98 -0.34 12.41 -1.35
C ALA A 98 0.62 12.09 -0.20
N GLU A 99 0.42 12.73 0.95
CA GLU A 99 1.20 12.52 2.17
C GLU A 99 1.05 11.08 2.67
N LEU A 100 -0.18 10.56 2.74
CA LEU A 100 -0.43 9.16 3.11
C LEU A 100 0.20 8.17 2.13
N ALA A 101 0.18 8.47 0.82
CA ALA A 101 0.81 7.61 -0.19
C ALA A 101 2.33 7.57 -0.05
N ILE A 102 2.95 8.72 0.26
CA ILE A 102 4.40 8.81 0.48
C ILE A 102 4.80 8.06 1.75
N ILE A 103 4.08 8.28 2.86
CA ILE A 103 4.33 7.56 4.13
C ILE A 103 4.17 6.05 3.92
N GLY A 104 3.08 5.61 3.29
CA GLY A 104 2.84 4.20 3.00
C GLY A 104 3.93 3.58 2.12
N ALA A 105 4.42 4.31 1.11
CA ALA A 105 5.49 3.83 0.26
C ALA A 105 6.83 3.73 0.99
N ILE A 106 7.21 4.74 1.80
CA ILE A 106 8.42 4.70 2.63
C ILE A 106 8.36 3.48 3.58
N MET A 107 7.21 3.24 4.21
CA MET A 107 7.02 2.08 5.08
C MET A 107 7.03 0.75 4.32
N LEU A 108 6.75 0.73 3.01
CA LEU A 108 6.79 -0.48 2.19
C LEU A 108 8.21 -0.82 1.70
N LEU A 109 9.13 0.15 1.64
CA LEU A 109 10.50 -0.08 1.16
C LEU A 109 11.24 -1.19 1.94
N PRO A 110 11.22 -1.24 3.29
CA PRO A 110 11.82 -2.34 4.06
C PRO A 110 11.31 -3.71 3.64
N HIS A 111 9.99 -3.84 3.49
CA HIS A 111 9.34 -5.08 3.06
C HIS A 111 9.89 -5.52 1.70
N GLY A 112 9.89 -4.65 0.70
CA GLY A 112 10.40 -5.01 -0.63
C GLY A 112 11.88 -5.38 -0.63
N ILE A 113 12.72 -4.54 -0.02
CA ILE A 113 14.19 -4.68 -0.08
C ILE A 113 14.65 -5.91 0.72
N VAL A 114 14.21 -6.06 1.97
CA VAL A 114 14.68 -7.14 2.85
C VAL A 114 14.18 -8.50 2.38
N TYR A 115 12.91 -8.61 1.97
CA TYR A 115 12.42 -9.89 1.43
C TYR A 115 13.07 -10.25 0.09
N PHE A 116 13.41 -9.27 -0.75
CA PHE A 116 14.15 -9.53 -1.98
C PHE A 116 15.56 -10.05 -1.70
N ILE A 117 16.30 -9.41 -0.79
CA ILE A 117 17.63 -9.89 -0.35
C ILE A 117 17.51 -11.31 0.24
N ARG A 118 16.51 -11.54 1.10
CA ARG A 118 16.26 -12.85 1.69
C ARG A 118 15.98 -13.92 0.64
N PHE A 119 15.23 -13.56 -0.41
CA PHE A 119 14.98 -14.46 -1.52
C PHE A 119 16.27 -14.83 -2.25
N ILE A 120 17.08 -13.85 -2.64
CA ILE A 120 18.34 -14.05 -3.38
C ILE A 120 19.36 -14.86 -2.56
N ILE A 121 19.53 -14.56 -1.27
CA ILE A 121 20.59 -15.19 -0.46
C ILE A 121 20.16 -16.56 0.09
N LEU A 122 18.91 -16.71 0.55
CA LEU A 122 18.51 -17.90 1.31
C LEU A 122 17.62 -18.88 0.54
N LYS A 123 16.83 -18.39 -0.42
CA LYS A 123 15.77 -19.21 -1.07
C LYS A 123 16.14 -19.61 -2.48
N LEU A 124 16.69 -18.69 -3.27
CA LEU A 124 17.09 -18.95 -4.64
C LEU A 124 18.13 -20.07 -4.75
N PRO A 125 19.21 -20.12 -3.93
CA PRO A 125 20.19 -21.22 -4.01
C PRO A 125 19.57 -22.58 -3.68
N LYS A 126 18.63 -22.62 -2.73
CA LYS A 126 17.92 -23.86 -2.37
C LYS A 126 17.05 -24.38 -3.50
N ILE A 127 16.29 -23.48 -4.14
CA ILE A 127 15.46 -23.82 -5.31
C ILE A 127 16.32 -24.37 -6.45
N ILE A 128 17.48 -23.77 -6.70
CA ILE A 128 18.42 -24.23 -7.74
C ILE A 128 18.99 -25.61 -7.38
N ASN A 129 19.41 -25.82 -6.13
CA ASN A 129 20.00 -27.09 -5.69
C ASN A 129 18.99 -28.24 -5.63
N GLU A 130 17.75 -27.97 -5.18
CA GLU A 130 16.69 -28.97 -5.07
C GLU A 130 16.02 -29.27 -6.42
N GLY A 131 16.22 -28.43 -7.44
CA GLY A 131 15.63 -28.58 -8.78
C GLY A 131 14.10 -28.48 -8.83
N SER A 132 13.45 -28.17 -7.71
CA SER A 132 12.00 -28.02 -7.60
C SER A 132 11.60 -26.55 -7.63
N PHE A 133 10.74 -26.18 -8.57
CA PHE A 133 10.31 -24.80 -8.77
C PHE A 133 8.88 -24.60 -8.21
N PRO A 134 8.73 -24.11 -6.98
CA PRO A 134 7.42 -23.90 -6.40
C PRO A 134 6.70 -22.75 -7.13
N VAL A 135 5.81 -23.10 -8.05
CA VAL A 135 5.15 -22.16 -8.97
C VAL A 135 4.42 -21.04 -8.24
N LEU A 136 3.63 -21.37 -7.20
CA LEU A 136 2.90 -20.37 -6.40
C LEU A 136 3.85 -19.41 -5.67
N TYR A 137 4.93 -19.95 -5.10
CA TYR A 137 5.95 -19.16 -4.41
C TYR A 137 6.63 -18.15 -5.33
N LEU A 138 7.08 -18.61 -6.50
CA LEU A 138 7.70 -17.74 -7.50
C LEU A 138 6.71 -16.71 -8.07
N SER A 139 5.44 -17.12 -8.24
CA SER A 139 4.38 -16.25 -8.74
C SER A 139 4.14 -15.05 -7.82
N TYR A 140 3.99 -15.26 -6.51
CA TYR A 140 3.73 -14.12 -5.62
C TYR A 140 4.96 -13.20 -5.50
N ILE A 141 6.18 -13.73 -5.60
CA ILE A 141 7.40 -12.92 -5.65
C ILE A 141 7.43 -12.05 -6.90
N ALA A 142 7.12 -12.62 -8.07
CA ALA A 142 7.06 -11.89 -9.33
C ALA A 142 6.00 -10.77 -9.28
N VAL A 143 4.79 -11.08 -8.82
CA VAL A 143 3.71 -10.10 -8.64
C VAL A 143 4.13 -8.98 -7.68
N GLY A 144 4.78 -9.32 -6.57
CA GLY A 144 5.31 -8.36 -5.61
C GLY A 144 6.35 -7.43 -6.21
N LEU A 145 7.30 -7.98 -6.99
CA LEU A 145 8.35 -7.23 -7.66
C LEU A 145 7.79 -6.26 -8.70
N ILE A 146 6.86 -6.71 -9.54
CA ILE A 146 6.17 -5.85 -10.53
C ILE A 146 5.41 -4.73 -9.81
N GLY A 147 4.70 -5.06 -8.74
CA GLY A 147 4.01 -4.06 -7.91
C GLY A 147 4.98 -3.02 -7.33
N PHE A 148 6.13 -3.47 -6.84
CA PHE A 148 7.17 -2.59 -6.30
C PHE A 148 7.76 -1.66 -7.37
N ILE A 149 8.07 -2.18 -8.57
CA ILE A 149 8.54 -1.39 -9.71
C ILE A 149 7.53 -0.31 -10.09
N ILE A 150 6.23 -0.63 -10.11
CA ILE A 150 5.16 0.35 -10.38
C ILE A 150 5.02 1.39 -9.26
N MET A 151 5.26 0.99 -8.00
CA MET A 151 5.17 1.89 -6.85
C MET A 151 6.20 3.03 -6.93
N ILE A 152 7.43 2.76 -7.38
CA ILE A 152 8.52 3.75 -7.43
C ILE A 152 8.14 5.02 -8.22
N PRO A 153 7.72 4.97 -9.50
CA PRO A 153 7.31 6.18 -10.23
C PRO A 153 6.07 6.85 -9.63
N LEU A 154 5.15 6.09 -9.02
CA LEU A 154 3.99 6.65 -8.30
C LEU A 154 4.43 7.46 -7.08
N LEU A 155 5.40 6.95 -6.31
CA LEU A 155 6.01 7.62 -5.17
C LEU A 155 6.72 8.89 -5.60
N ILE A 156 7.63 8.79 -6.58
CA ILE A 156 8.40 9.93 -7.09
C ILE A 156 7.46 11.06 -7.55
N THR A 157 6.42 10.73 -8.32
CA THR A 157 5.47 11.73 -8.83
C THR A 157 4.47 12.26 -7.79
N SER A 158 4.46 11.70 -6.58
CA SER A 158 3.62 12.18 -5.46
C SER A 158 4.27 13.33 -4.69
N PHE A 159 5.59 13.50 -4.76
CA PHE A 159 6.27 14.61 -4.11
C PHE A 159 5.85 15.96 -4.69
N LYS A 160 5.47 16.92 -3.83
CA LYS A 160 5.02 18.26 -4.23
C LYS A 160 5.99 18.96 -5.19
N LYS A 161 7.30 18.85 -4.93
CA LYS A 161 8.36 19.44 -5.77
C LYS A 161 8.33 18.90 -7.19
N ILE A 162 8.11 17.61 -7.36
CA ILE A 162 8.06 16.94 -8.68
C ILE A 162 6.70 17.21 -9.32
N ARG A 163 5.60 17.06 -8.57
CA ARG A 163 4.23 17.30 -9.03
C ARG A 163 4.05 18.67 -9.69
N ARG A 164 4.64 19.71 -9.10
CA ARG A 164 4.55 21.10 -9.60
C ARG A 164 5.23 21.32 -10.94
N LYS A 165 6.24 20.50 -11.27
CA LYS A 165 6.97 20.57 -12.55
C LYS A 165 6.29 19.80 -13.69
N MET A 166 5.20 19.08 -13.41
CA MET A 166 4.55 18.19 -14.38
C MET A 166 3.22 18.75 -14.88
N GLN A 167 2.97 18.59 -16.18
CA GLN A 167 1.66 18.86 -16.76
C GLN A 167 0.58 17.97 -16.12
N GLY A 168 -0.61 18.54 -15.88
CA GLY A 168 -1.70 17.84 -15.22
C GLY A 168 -2.16 16.55 -15.94
N LYS A 169 -2.15 16.55 -17.28
CA LYS A 169 -2.51 15.37 -18.10
C LYS A 169 -1.49 14.24 -17.93
N GLN A 170 -0.20 14.54 -17.99
CA GLN A 170 0.89 13.58 -17.82
C GLN A 170 0.90 12.96 -16.43
N TRP A 171 0.76 13.79 -15.38
CA TRP A 171 0.69 13.30 -14.01
C TRP A 171 -0.49 12.34 -13.80
N LYS A 172 -1.69 12.69 -14.32
CA LYS A 172 -2.85 11.79 -14.26
C LYS A 172 -2.59 10.47 -14.99
N ARG A 173 -1.87 10.48 -16.12
CA ARG A 173 -1.53 9.27 -16.87
C ARG A 173 -0.68 8.32 -16.02
N ILE A 174 0.33 8.83 -15.34
CA ILE A 174 1.19 8.02 -14.45
C ILE A 174 0.39 7.53 -13.24
N GLN A 175 -0.38 8.41 -12.60
CA GLN A 175 -1.15 8.04 -11.41
C GLN A 175 -2.30 7.06 -11.69
N ARG A 176 -2.70 6.83 -12.95
CA ARG A 176 -3.60 5.73 -13.31
C ARG A 176 -2.99 4.35 -13.05
N TRP A 177 -1.67 4.22 -13.05
CA TRP A 177 -0.99 2.98 -12.67
C TRP A 177 -1.23 2.58 -11.21
N ALA A 178 -1.70 3.50 -10.36
CA ALA A 178 -2.10 3.17 -9.01
C ALA A 178 -3.20 2.09 -8.96
N TYR A 179 -4.10 2.05 -9.95
CA TYR A 179 -5.13 1.00 -10.01
C TYR A 179 -4.52 -0.38 -10.22
N LEU A 180 -3.54 -0.49 -11.13
CA LEU A 180 -2.80 -1.72 -11.35
C LEU A 180 -1.98 -2.09 -10.10
N PHE A 181 -1.32 -1.13 -9.47
CA PHE A 181 -0.61 -1.35 -8.21
C PHE A 181 -1.52 -1.92 -7.12
N TYR A 182 -2.73 -1.35 -6.92
CA TYR A 182 -3.67 -1.86 -5.91
C TYR A 182 -4.16 -3.28 -6.23
N PHE A 183 -4.40 -3.58 -7.50
CA PHE A 183 -4.77 -4.93 -7.93
C PHE A 183 -3.62 -5.92 -7.68
N LEU A 184 -2.39 -5.57 -8.06
CA LEU A 184 -1.22 -6.41 -7.83
C LEU A 184 -0.93 -6.59 -6.33
N ALA A 185 -1.14 -5.56 -5.51
CA ALA A 185 -0.99 -5.68 -4.06
C ALA A 185 -2.00 -6.67 -3.45
N TYR A 186 -3.26 -6.63 -3.90
CA TYR A 186 -4.27 -7.63 -3.51
C TYR A 186 -3.88 -9.03 -3.99
N LEU A 187 -3.50 -9.17 -5.27
CA LEU A 187 -3.11 -10.44 -5.85
C LEU A 187 -1.87 -11.04 -5.16
N HIS A 188 -0.89 -10.21 -4.80
CA HIS A 188 0.30 -10.61 -4.05
C HIS A 188 -0.08 -11.23 -2.70
N VAL A 189 -0.95 -10.55 -1.92
CA VAL A 189 -1.43 -11.07 -0.63
C VAL A 189 -2.25 -12.35 -0.82
N LEU A 190 -3.13 -12.40 -1.82
CA LEU A 190 -3.93 -13.57 -2.13
C LEU A 190 -3.05 -14.80 -2.40
N LEU A 191 -2.04 -14.65 -3.27
CA LEU A 191 -1.13 -15.75 -3.60
C LEU A 191 -0.27 -16.18 -2.41
N ILE A 192 0.12 -15.26 -1.52
CA ILE A 192 0.80 -15.61 -0.27
C ILE A 192 -0.08 -16.51 0.58
N LEU A 193 -1.35 -16.15 0.79
CA LEU A 193 -2.29 -16.92 1.61
C LEU A 193 -2.61 -18.29 1.02
N LEU A 194 -2.70 -18.38 -0.31
CA LEU A 194 -2.89 -19.66 -1.00
C LEU A 194 -1.65 -20.57 -0.95
N ASN A 195 -0.47 -19.99 -0.70
CA ASN A 195 0.79 -20.74 -0.55
C ASN A 195 1.04 -21.16 0.92
N GLU A 196 0.21 -20.74 1.88
CA GLU A 196 0.29 -21.23 3.26
C GLU A 196 -0.23 -22.69 3.34
N LYS A 197 0.29 -23.48 4.29
CA LYS A 197 -0.14 -24.88 4.48
C LYS A 197 -1.62 -24.99 4.85
N GLU A 198 -2.10 -24.03 5.62
CA GLU A 198 -3.49 -23.90 6.03
C GLU A 198 -3.97 -22.49 5.68
N ILE A 199 -5.16 -22.40 5.11
CA ILE A 199 -5.72 -21.11 4.68
C ILE A 199 -6.30 -20.38 5.89
N ASP A 200 -5.72 -19.23 6.23
CA ASP A 200 -6.32 -18.28 7.19
C ASP A 200 -7.53 -17.57 6.53
N TRP A 201 -8.70 -18.20 6.65
CA TRP A 201 -9.96 -17.70 6.08
C TRP A 201 -10.34 -16.31 6.58
N VAL A 202 -10.02 -15.97 7.83
CA VAL A 202 -10.32 -14.65 8.40
C VAL A 202 -9.47 -13.58 7.71
N ARG A 203 -8.18 -13.84 7.54
CA ARG A 203 -7.28 -12.92 6.85
C ARG A 203 -7.67 -12.80 5.37
N LEU A 204 -7.88 -13.92 4.69
CA LEU A 204 -8.31 -13.94 3.28
C LEU A 204 -9.59 -13.11 3.08
N SER A 205 -10.63 -13.42 3.85
CA SER A 205 -11.92 -12.72 3.77
C SER A 205 -11.76 -11.23 4.05
N SER A 206 -10.92 -10.84 5.02
CA SER A 206 -10.70 -9.42 5.34
C SER A 206 -10.09 -8.64 4.18
N TYR A 207 -9.08 -9.19 3.48
CA TYR A 207 -8.48 -8.53 2.32
C TYR A 207 -9.43 -8.49 1.13
N THR A 208 -10.14 -9.59 0.87
CA THR A 208 -11.10 -9.70 -0.22
C THR A 208 -12.28 -8.74 -0.04
N ILE A 209 -12.84 -8.63 1.18
CA ILE A 209 -13.92 -7.67 1.49
C ILE A 209 -13.44 -6.24 1.25
N VAL A 210 -12.25 -5.87 1.73
CA VAL A 210 -11.69 -4.52 1.53
C VAL A 210 -11.50 -4.21 0.04
N PHE A 211 -11.05 -5.19 -0.76
CA PHE A 211 -10.86 -4.99 -2.19
C PHE A 211 -12.17 -4.92 -2.98
N ILE A 212 -13.12 -5.83 -2.71
CA ILE A 212 -14.43 -5.87 -3.39
C ILE A 212 -15.25 -4.62 -3.05
N SER A 213 -15.30 -4.21 -1.78
CA SER A 213 -16.03 -3.00 -1.38
C SER A 213 -15.43 -1.75 -2.02
N TYR A 214 -14.11 -1.66 -2.14
CA TYR A 214 -13.46 -0.61 -2.93
C TYR A 214 -13.92 -0.62 -4.39
N MET A 215 -13.90 -1.80 -5.03
CA MET A 215 -14.29 -1.95 -6.44
C MET A 215 -15.74 -1.50 -6.65
N GLY A 216 -16.66 -1.95 -5.79
CA GLY A 216 -18.07 -1.55 -5.80
C GLY A 216 -18.24 -0.04 -5.69
N LEU A 217 -17.62 0.59 -4.67
CA LEU A 217 -17.66 2.03 -4.48
C LEU A 217 -17.10 2.80 -5.69
N LYS A 218 -16.03 2.29 -6.29
CA LYS A 218 -15.40 2.93 -7.45
C LYS A 218 -16.27 2.87 -8.69
N LEU A 219 -16.92 1.74 -8.94
CA LEU A 219 -17.85 1.55 -10.05
C LEU A 219 -19.08 2.45 -9.90
N LEU A 220 -19.68 2.49 -8.70
CA LEU A 220 -20.82 3.36 -8.41
C LEU A 220 -20.48 4.83 -8.65
N LYS A 221 -19.32 5.29 -8.16
CA LYS A 221 -18.86 6.66 -8.37
C LYS A 221 -18.63 6.99 -9.85
N ASN A 222 -18.09 6.06 -10.63
CA ASN A 222 -17.91 6.27 -12.06
C ASN A 222 -19.25 6.38 -12.79
N LYS A 223 -20.25 5.58 -12.41
CA LYS A 223 -21.62 5.68 -12.94
C LYS A 223 -22.24 7.05 -12.62
N GLU A 224 -22.18 7.50 -11.37
CA GLU A 224 -22.67 8.82 -10.95
C GLU A 224 -22.02 9.97 -11.75
N ILE A 225 -20.70 9.92 -11.95
CA ILE A 225 -19.97 10.93 -12.72
C ILE A 225 -20.41 10.94 -14.19
N ASN A 226 -20.64 9.77 -14.78
CA ASN A 226 -21.06 9.68 -16.18
C ASN A 226 -22.49 10.19 -16.39
N ILE A 227 -23.42 9.84 -15.49
CA ILE A 227 -24.80 10.36 -15.50
C ILE A 227 -24.81 11.90 -15.34
N GLY A 228 -23.98 12.42 -14.43
CA GLY A 228 -23.88 13.88 -14.24
C GLY A 228 -23.31 14.61 -15.46
N LYS A 229 -22.44 13.95 -16.25
CA LYS A 229 -21.92 14.52 -17.51
C LYS A 229 -22.97 14.51 -18.61
N SER A 230 -23.69 13.39 -18.80
CA SER A 230 -24.73 13.30 -19.83
C SER A 230 -25.84 14.34 -19.59
N PHE A 231 -26.26 14.52 -18.33
CA PHE A 231 -27.25 15.54 -17.96
C PHE A 231 -26.78 16.98 -18.20
N LYS A 232 -25.48 17.27 -17.98
CA LYS A 232 -24.93 18.59 -18.30
C LYS A 232 -24.86 18.84 -19.81
N LEU A 233 -24.53 17.82 -20.61
CA LEU A 233 -24.53 17.94 -22.06
C LEU A 233 -25.95 18.20 -22.60
N SER A 234 -26.96 17.47 -22.12
CA SER A 234 -28.35 17.69 -22.57
C SER A 234 -28.86 19.09 -22.26
N LYS A 235 -28.45 19.70 -21.13
CA LYS A 235 -28.81 21.07 -20.76
C LYS A 235 -28.06 22.16 -21.55
N MET A 236 -26.95 21.84 -22.22
CA MET A 236 -26.22 22.80 -23.07
C MET A 236 -26.73 22.81 -24.52
N ILE A 237 -27.47 21.78 -24.92
CA ILE A 237 -28.00 21.60 -26.28
C ILE A 237 -29.44 22.13 -26.40
N ASN A 238 -30.15 22.26 -25.28
CA ASN A 238 -31.46 22.91 -25.16
C ASN A 238 -31.30 24.35 -24.65
#